data_AF-A0A3N7ECB5-F1
#
_entry.id   AF-A0A3N7ECB5-F1
#
_cell.length_a   1.000
_cell.length_b   1.000
_cell.length_c   1.000
_cell.angle_alpha   90.00
_cell.angle_beta   90.00
_cell.angle_gamma   90.00
#
_symmetry.space_group_name_H-M   'P 1'
#
loop_
_entity.id
_entity.type
_entity.pdbx_description
1 polymer ?
#
loop_
_entity_poly.entity_id
_entity_poly.type
_entity_poly.pdbx_seq_one_letter_code
_entity_poly.pdbx_strand_id
1 'polypeptide(L)'
;MDASWEQRLVKRYYDKLFKEYCIADMSHYKVGKIGLRWRTEKEVISGKGQFICGNKHCDVKDGLASYEVNFSYFEAGENKQALVKLILCDRCAEKLHYKRRKEKEQIEKREKGDRIRKRELLEVVDDLDNEGSEEKRRGKKPTISGGNKKTDDDDNFDEFLEGMFP
;
A
#
# COMPACT_ATOMS: atom_id res chain seq x y z
N MET A 1 51.39 12.00 -6.25
CA MET A 1 51.15 10.59 -5.87
C MET A 1 49.81 10.21 -6.45
N ASP A 2 49.81 9.62 -7.63
CA ASP A 2 48.60 9.21 -8.33
C ASP A 2 47.87 8.16 -7.51
N ALA A 3 46.62 8.45 -7.14
CA ALA A 3 45.78 7.47 -6.52
C ALA A 3 45.64 6.29 -7.49
N SER A 4 46.21 5.14 -7.12
CA SER A 4 46.13 3.89 -7.89
C SER A 4 44.70 3.70 -8.39
N TRP A 5 44.53 3.22 -9.62
CA TRP A 5 43.21 2.91 -10.19
C TRP A 5 42.34 2.09 -9.22
N GLU A 6 42.96 1.28 -8.36
CA GLU A 6 42.35 0.53 -7.25
C GLU A 6 41.71 1.45 -6.23
N GLN A 7 42.40 2.52 -5.80
CA GLN A 7 41.85 3.50 -4.86
C GLN A 7 40.66 4.25 -5.47
N ARG A 8 40.68 4.51 -6.79
CA ARG A 8 39.54 5.11 -7.50
C ARG A 8 38.36 4.15 -7.62
N LEU A 9 38.62 2.85 -7.86
CA LEU A 9 37.59 1.81 -7.91
C LEU A 9 36.94 1.60 -6.53
N VAL A 10 37.77 1.49 -5.49
CA VAL A 10 37.34 1.35 -4.09
C VAL A 10 36.53 2.57 -3.66
N LYS A 11 37.00 3.78 -3.99
CA LYS A 11 36.25 5.02 -3.70
C LYS A 11 34.86 5.02 -4.35
N ARG A 12 34.78 4.69 -5.66
CA ARG A 12 33.48 4.61 -6.37
C ARG A 12 32.57 3.54 -5.79
N TYR A 13 33.12 2.41 -5.37
CA TYR A 13 32.36 1.34 -4.72
C TYR A 13 31.77 1.80 -3.39
N TYR A 14 32.58 2.41 -2.52
CA TYR A 14 32.12 2.97 -1.25
C TYR A 14 31.09 4.08 -1.46
N ASP A 15 31.31 4.97 -2.42
CA ASP A 15 30.40 6.08 -2.74
C ASP A 15 28.99 5.61 -3.13
N LYS A 16 28.88 4.41 -3.70
CA LYS A 16 27.61 3.79 -4.08
C LYS A 16 26.98 3.00 -2.94
N LEU A 17 27.78 2.29 -2.14
CA LEU A 17 27.31 1.33 -1.12
C LEU A 17 26.51 1.99 0.02
N PHE A 18 26.83 3.24 0.37
CA PHE A 18 26.16 3.96 1.46
C PHE A 18 24.79 4.54 1.08
N LYS A 19 24.50 4.68 -0.21
CA LYS A 19 23.25 5.29 -0.72
C LYS A 19 22.18 4.28 -1.15
N GLU A 20 22.50 2.99 -1.18
CA GLU A 20 21.53 1.99 -1.64
C GLU A 20 20.63 1.49 -0.51
N TYR A 21 21.19 1.32 0.69
CA TYR A 21 20.52 0.68 1.82
C TYR A 21 20.33 1.65 2.99
N CYS A 22 19.13 1.62 3.59
CA CYS A 22 18.78 2.44 4.75
C CYS A 22 18.53 1.61 6.02
N ILE A 23 18.49 2.31 7.15
CA ILE A 23 18.06 1.79 8.45
C ILE A 23 16.74 2.45 8.81
N ALA A 24 15.83 1.65 9.35
CA ALA A 24 14.55 2.10 9.86
C ALA A 24 14.52 2.07 11.40
N ASP A 25 14.03 3.12 12.01
CA ASP A 25 13.57 3.11 13.40
C ASP A 25 12.05 2.91 13.40
N MET A 26 11.64 1.73 13.84
CA MET A 26 10.24 1.32 13.88
C MET A 26 9.63 1.43 15.27
N SER A 27 10.27 2.11 16.23
CA SER A 27 9.78 2.16 17.63
C SER A 27 8.35 2.73 17.75
N HIS A 28 7.99 3.65 16.85
CA HIS A 28 6.68 4.33 16.82
C HIS A 28 5.75 3.82 15.69
N TYR A 29 5.97 2.60 15.20
CA TYR A 29 5.19 2.03 14.09
C TYR A 29 3.69 1.96 14.37
N LYS A 30 3.28 1.80 15.63
CA LYS A 30 1.85 1.78 16.03
C LYS A 30 1.14 3.12 15.79
N VAL A 31 1.88 4.23 15.89
CA VAL A 31 1.40 5.58 15.58
C VAL A 31 1.56 5.88 14.08
N GLY A 32 2.13 4.95 13.31
CA GLY A 32 2.35 5.11 11.88
C GLY A 32 3.56 5.95 11.52
N LYS A 33 4.48 6.16 12.47
CA LYS A 33 5.74 6.89 12.24
C LYS A 33 6.90 5.90 12.17
N ILE A 34 7.65 5.97 11.07
CA ILE A 34 8.87 5.21 10.84
C ILE A 34 9.95 6.21 10.47
N GLY A 35 11.05 6.22 11.21
CA GLY A 35 12.21 7.05 10.90
C GLY A 35 13.13 6.31 9.95
N LEU A 36 13.58 6.96 8.88
CA LEU A 36 14.57 6.40 7.97
C LEU A 36 15.87 7.21 8.07
N ARG A 37 17.00 6.52 7.94
CA ARG A 37 18.31 7.15 7.77
C ARG A 37 19.25 6.28 6.97
N TRP A 38 20.27 6.90 6.39
CA TRP A 38 21.40 6.16 5.83
C TRP A 38 22.15 5.36 6.89
N ARG A 39 22.83 4.30 6.44
CA ARG A 39 23.70 3.49 7.30
C ARG A 39 24.91 4.29 7.72
N THR A 40 25.36 4.04 8.95
CA THR A 40 26.66 4.51 9.43
C THR A 40 27.77 3.55 9.00
N GLU A 41 29.01 4.02 8.99
CA GLU A 41 30.18 3.18 8.67
C GLU A 41 30.21 1.87 9.47
N LYS A 42 29.99 1.94 10.79
CA LYS A 42 29.95 0.77 11.67
C LYS A 42 28.89 -0.24 11.24
N GLU A 43 27.72 0.22 10.81
CA GLU A 43 26.62 -0.64 10.35
C GLU A 43 26.92 -1.26 8.99
N VAL A 44 27.59 -0.53 8.10
CA VAL A 44 28.04 -1.07 6.80
C VAL A 44 29.04 -2.20 7.04
N ILE A 45 30.04 -1.98 7.89
CA ILE A 45 31.04 -2.99 8.26
C ILE A 45 30.38 -4.20 8.93
N SER A 46 29.40 -3.98 9.82
CA SER A 46 28.69 -5.07 10.48
C SER A 46 27.65 -5.77 9.58
N GLY A 47 27.40 -5.27 8.37
CA GLY A 47 26.38 -5.80 7.46
C GLY A 47 24.93 -5.49 7.86
N LYS A 48 24.69 -4.53 8.77
CA LYS A 48 23.33 -4.15 9.18
C LYS A 48 22.58 -3.50 8.04
N GLY A 49 21.30 -3.86 7.88
CA GLY A 49 20.47 -3.41 6.75
C GLY A 49 20.79 -4.07 5.40
N GLN A 50 21.68 -5.07 5.37
CA GLN A 50 21.97 -5.86 4.16
C GLN A 50 21.94 -7.37 4.46
N PHE A 51 22.72 -7.83 5.44
CA PHE A 51 22.76 -9.22 5.91
C PHE A 51 22.11 -9.40 7.28
N ILE A 52 21.74 -8.29 7.92
CA ILE A 52 21.02 -8.24 9.19
C ILE A 52 19.83 -7.30 8.98
N CYS A 53 18.73 -7.56 9.67
CA CYS A 53 17.55 -6.71 9.66
C CYS A 53 17.91 -5.23 9.83
N GLY A 54 17.36 -4.40 8.93
CA GLY A 54 17.55 -2.95 8.88
C GLY A 54 16.74 -2.18 9.92
N ASN A 55 15.99 -2.85 10.81
CA ASN A 55 15.40 -2.18 11.96
C ASN A 55 16.49 -1.93 13.01
N LYS A 56 16.62 -0.68 13.47
CA LYS A 56 17.61 -0.24 14.46
C LYS A 56 17.67 -1.16 15.69
N HIS A 57 16.50 -1.58 16.18
CA HIS A 57 16.34 -2.41 17.39
C HIS A 57 16.12 -3.90 17.07
N CYS A 58 16.69 -4.41 15.97
CA CYS A 58 16.61 -5.81 15.58
C CYS A 58 17.94 -6.29 15.00
N ASP A 59 18.35 -7.50 15.37
CA ASP A 59 19.62 -8.11 14.92
C ASP A 59 19.42 -9.51 14.31
N VAL A 60 18.19 -9.79 13.83
CA VAL A 60 17.84 -11.03 13.12
C VAL A 60 18.53 -11.07 11.76
N LYS A 61 19.07 -12.25 11.40
CA LYS A 61 19.77 -12.50 10.13
C LYS A 61 18.98 -13.37 9.16
N ASP A 62 18.02 -14.14 9.66
CA ASP A 62 17.21 -15.06 8.87
C ASP A 62 15.90 -14.42 8.39
N GLY A 63 15.34 -14.95 7.30
CA GLY A 63 14.05 -14.50 6.76
C GLY A 63 14.05 -13.04 6.34
N LEU A 64 15.14 -12.56 5.72
CA LEU A 64 15.28 -11.19 5.29
C LEU A 64 14.67 -10.98 3.89
N ALA A 65 13.83 -9.96 3.77
CA ALA A 65 13.25 -9.51 2.51
C ALA A 65 13.62 -8.06 2.23
N SER A 66 13.77 -7.71 0.94
CA SER A 66 14.04 -6.36 0.49
C SER A 66 12.76 -5.59 0.18
N TYR A 67 12.64 -4.41 0.77
CA TYR A 67 11.54 -3.48 0.55
C TYR A 67 12.07 -2.20 -0.05
N GLU A 68 11.37 -1.67 -1.04
CA GLU A 68 11.66 -0.33 -1.57
C GLU A 68 10.79 0.68 -0.85
N VAL A 69 11.43 1.69 -0.25
CA VAL A 69 10.76 2.75 0.50
C VAL A 69 11.18 4.11 -0.02
N ASN A 70 10.23 5.03 -0.12
CA ASN A 70 10.55 6.40 -0.47
C ASN A 70 11.17 7.11 0.73
N PHE A 71 12.40 7.60 0.58
CA PHE A 71 13.13 8.33 1.59
C PHE A 71 13.23 9.80 1.21
N SER A 72 12.46 10.64 1.90
CA SER A 72 12.57 12.10 1.81
C SER A 72 13.57 12.60 2.84
N TYR A 73 14.51 13.44 2.40
CA TYR A 73 15.56 14.02 3.24
C TYR A 73 15.87 15.45 2.78
N PHE A 74 16.42 16.26 3.69
CA PHE A 74 16.87 17.61 3.38
C PHE A 74 18.38 17.63 3.18
N GLU A 75 18.84 18.21 2.08
CA GLU A 75 20.26 18.39 1.78
C GLU A 75 20.45 19.75 1.10
N ALA A 76 21.40 20.56 1.59
CA ALA A 76 21.72 21.87 1.03
C ALA A 76 20.52 22.84 0.90
N GLY A 77 19.55 22.76 1.82
CA GLY A 77 18.36 23.63 1.83
C GLY A 77 17.22 23.14 0.94
N GLU A 78 17.39 22.03 0.22
CA GLU A 78 16.38 21.44 -0.65
C GLU A 78 15.84 20.14 -0.08
N ASN A 79 14.55 19.88 -0.29
CA ASN A 79 13.95 18.58 0.01
C ASN A 79 14.16 17.67 -1.20
N LYS A 80 14.83 16.54 -0.96
CA LYS A 80 15.11 15.51 -1.96
C LYS A 80 14.39 14.23 -1.59
N GLN A 81 14.14 13.41 -2.60
CA GLN A 81 13.54 12.09 -2.45
C GLN A 81 14.42 11.05 -3.13
N ALA A 82 14.57 9.89 -2.50
CA ALA A 82 15.29 8.76 -3.05
C ALA A 82 14.51 7.48 -2.75
N LEU A 83 14.35 6.62 -3.75
CA LEU A 83 13.86 5.26 -3.53
C LEU A 83 15.03 4.42 -3.01
N VAL A 84 14.90 3.90 -1.79
CA VAL A 84 15.98 3.19 -1.09
C VAL A 84 15.55 1.78 -0.72
N LYS A 85 16.54 0.88 -0.63
CA LYS A 85 16.30 -0.49 -0.20
C LYS A 85 16.37 -0.61 1.32
N LEU A 86 15.35 -1.20 1.90
CA LEU A 86 15.26 -1.54 3.32
C LEU A 86 15.13 -3.05 3.45
N ILE A 87 16.14 -3.69 4.05
CA ILE A 87 16.12 -5.13 4.30
C ILE A 87 15.49 -5.38 5.67
N LEU A 88 14.46 -6.22 5.78
CA LEU A 88 13.77 -6.51 7.05
C LEU A 88 13.47 -7.99 7.20
N CYS A 89 13.43 -8.47 8.45
CA CYS A 89 12.83 -9.76 8.77
C CYS A 89 11.30 -9.68 8.77
N ASP A 90 10.62 -10.82 8.66
CA ASP A 90 9.15 -10.92 8.63
C ASP A 90 8.46 -10.11 9.74
N ARG A 91 8.96 -10.24 10.99
CA ARG A 91 8.43 -9.51 12.14
C ARG A 91 8.50 -7.99 11.98
N CYS A 92 9.54 -7.48 11.32
CA CYS A 92 9.71 -6.04 11.09
C CYS A 92 8.98 -5.59 9.82
N ALA A 93 8.81 -6.46 8.81
CA ALA A 93 7.95 -6.20 7.67
C ALA A 93 6.49 -5.99 8.09
N GLU A 94 6.02 -6.76 9.08
CA GLU A 94 4.69 -6.52 9.66
C GLU A 94 4.54 -5.13 10.28
N LYS A 95 5.60 -4.60 10.91
CA LYS A 95 5.63 -3.24 11.48
C LYS A 95 5.62 -2.19 10.38
N LEU A 96 6.38 -2.39 9.30
CA LEU A 96 6.43 -1.49 8.15
C LEU A 96 5.04 -1.27 7.55
N HIS A 97 4.25 -2.33 7.41
CA HIS A 97 2.91 -2.27 6.83
C HIS A 97 1.78 -2.11 7.86
N TYR A 98 2.10 -1.86 9.13
CA TYR A 98 1.12 -1.85 10.22
C TYR A 98 -0.02 -0.85 10.01
N LYS A 99 0.32 0.40 9.71
CA LYS A 99 -0.66 1.49 9.52
C LYS A 99 -1.61 1.17 8.37
N ARG A 100 -1.07 0.85 7.19
CA ARG A 100 -1.85 0.52 5.98
C ARG A 100 -2.81 -0.65 6.24
N ARG A 101 -2.36 -1.68 6.96
CA ARG A 101 -3.20 -2.83 7.30
C ARG A 101 -4.34 -2.44 8.24
N LYS A 102 -4.06 -1.60 9.25
CA LYS A 102 -5.07 -1.12 10.20
C LYS A 102 -6.11 -0.21 9.55
N GLU A 103 -5.69 0.66 8.64
CA GLU A 103 -6.60 1.50 7.85
C GLU A 103 -7.51 0.64 6.96
N LYS A 104 -6.97 -0.37 6.27
CA LYS A 104 -7.76 -1.31 5.47
C LYS A 104 -8.79 -2.06 6.32
N GLU A 105 -8.39 -2.56 7.49
CA GLU A 105 -9.29 -3.26 8.42
C GLU A 105 -10.45 -2.35 8.89
N GLN A 106 -10.19 -1.06 9.10
CA GLN A 106 -11.23 -0.10 9.50
C GLN A 106 -12.22 0.19 8.37
N ILE A 107 -11.73 0.33 7.13
CA ILE A 107 -12.57 0.53 5.95
C ILE A 107 -13.49 -0.66 5.75
N GLU A 108 -12.95 -1.89 5.76
CA GLU A 108 -13.74 -3.12 5.61
C GLU A 108 -14.82 -3.27 6.68
N LYS A 109 -14.53 -2.87 7.93
CA LYS A 109 -15.53 -2.86 9.02
C LYS A 109 -16.64 -1.85 8.77
N ARG A 110 -16.29 -0.65 8.29
CA ARG A 110 -17.26 0.39 7.96
C ARG A 110 -18.18 -0.06 6.82
N GLU A 111 -17.61 -0.60 5.74
CA GLU A 111 -18.37 -1.10 4.60
C GLU A 111 -19.32 -2.24 4.99
N LYS A 112 -18.87 -3.18 5.83
CA LYS A 112 -19.74 -4.24 6.35
C LYS A 112 -20.88 -3.67 7.18
N GLY A 113 -20.61 -2.69 8.03
CA GLY A 113 -21.63 -2.00 8.82
C GLY A 113 -22.67 -1.29 7.93
N ASP A 114 -22.22 -0.57 6.90
CA ASP A 114 -23.12 0.13 5.98
C ASP A 114 -23.95 -0.84 5.12
N ARG A 115 -23.39 -2.00 4.75
CA ARG A 115 -24.15 -3.08 4.08
C ARG A 115 -25.23 -3.67 4.98
N ILE A 116 -24.96 -3.87 6.26
CA ILE A 116 -25.95 -4.37 7.23
C ILE A 116 -27.08 -3.35 7.40
N ARG A 117 -26.75 -2.07 7.63
CA ARG A 117 -27.76 -0.99 7.75
C ARG A 117 -28.63 -0.86 6.50
N LYS A 118 -28.04 -1.00 5.31
CA LYS A 118 -28.80 -0.97 4.06
C LYS A 118 -29.76 -2.15 3.95
N ARG A 119 -29.37 -3.34 4.41
CA ARG A 119 -30.26 -4.51 4.46
C ARG A 119 -31.40 -4.30 5.45
N GLU A 120 -31.11 -3.86 6.67
CA GLU A 120 -32.12 -3.56 7.68
C GLU A 120 -33.10 -2.48 7.18
N LEU A 121 -32.60 -1.45 6.49
CA LEU A 121 -33.46 -0.44 5.89
C LEU A 121 -34.39 -1.05 4.84
N LEU A 122 -33.89 -1.91 3.96
CA LEU A 122 -34.68 -2.59 2.92
C LEU A 122 -35.80 -3.47 3.51
N GLU A 123 -35.53 -4.18 4.60
CA GLU A 123 -36.53 -4.99 5.31
C GLU A 123 -37.67 -4.11 5.85
N VAL A 124 -37.35 -2.96 6.46
CA VAL A 124 -38.38 -2.03 6.99
C VAL A 124 -39.25 -1.42 5.88
N VAL A 125 -38.70 -1.15 4.69
CA VAL A 125 -39.51 -0.60 3.58
C VAL A 125 -40.47 -1.64 3.01
N ASP A 126 -40.05 -2.90 2.92
CA ASP A 126 -40.88 -4.00 2.42
C ASP A 126 -42.10 -4.26 3.32
N ASP A 127 -41.93 -4.17 4.65
CA ASP A 127 -43.03 -4.29 5.61
C ASP A 127 -44.08 -3.17 5.48
N LEU A 128 -43.67 -1.93 5.15
CA LEU A 128 -44.58 -0.79 5.00
C LEU A 128 -45.43 -0.86 3.73
N ASP A 129 -44.93 -1.49 2.66
CA ASP A 129 -45.69 -1.70 1.43
C ASP A 129 -46.74 -2.82 1.59
N ASN A 130 -46.60 -3.71 2.58
CA ASN A 130 -47.52 -4.81 2.84
C ASN A 130 -48.78 -4.41 3.66
N GLU A 131 -48.75 -3.30 4.41
CA GLU A 131 -49.93 -2.78 5.12
C GLU A 131 -50.85 -1.88 4.26
N GLY A 132 -50.52 -1.67 2.98
CA GLY A 132 -51.26 -0.80 2.07
C GLY A 132 -52.27 -1.48 1.13
N SER A 133 -52.53 -2.79 1.24
CA SER A 133 -53.34 -3.52 0.26
C SER A 133 -54.55 -4.26 0.82
N GLU A 134 -55.49 -3.54 1.44
CA GLU A 134 -56.90 -3.95 1.49
C GLU A 134 -57.79 -2.91 0.77
N GLU A 135 -57.79 -2.87 -0.56
CA GLU A 135 -59.02 -2.69 -1.38
C GLU A 135 -58.72 -2.66 -2.89
N LYS A 136 -58.92 -3.78 -3.58
CA LYS A 136 -59.80 -3.93 -4.77
C LYS A 136 -59.49 -5.21 -5.52
N ARG A 137 -60.32 -6.22 -5.28
CA ARG A 137 -60.54 -7.31 -6.22
C ARG A 137 -61.33 -6.77 -7.42
N ARG A 138 -60.71 -6.71 -8.60
CA ARG A 138 -61.39 -6.96 -9.89
C ARG A 138 -60.35 -7.23 -10.97
N GLY A 139 -60.38 -8.46 -11.46
CA GLY A 139 -59.28 -9.04 -12.22
C GLY A 139 -59.22 -8.70 -13.70
N LYS A 140 -58.11 -9.11 -14.31
CA LYS A 140 -58.03 -9.78 -15.61
C LYS A 140 -56.58 -10.21 -15.84
N LYS A 141 -56.36 -11.50 -16.12
CA LYS A 141 -55.19 -11.92 -16.91
C LYS A 141 -55.35 -11.35 -18.33
N PRO A 142 -54.25 -11.00 -18.99
CA PRO A 142 -53.78 -11.94 -20.01
C PRO A 142 -52.26 -12.14 -20.00
N THR A 143 -51.88 -13.17 -20.74
CA THR A 143 -50.57 -13.75 -20.95
C THR A 143 -49.82 -13.11 -22.13
N ILE A 144 -48.48 -13.31 -22.12
CA ILE A 144 -47.56 -13.49 -23.26
C ILE A 144 -46.81 -12.25 -23.84
N SER A 145 -45.47 -12.35 -23.69
CA SER A 145 -44.31 -12.01 -24.54
C SER A 145 -44.14 -10.64 -25.20
N GLY A 146 -42.90 -10.12 -25.14
CA GLY A 146 -42.35 -9.27 -26.21
C GLY A 146 -41.18 -8.37 -25.82
N GLY A 147 -39.96 -8.90 -25.90
CA GLY A 147 -38.75 -8.27 -26.47
C GLY A 147 -38.34 -6.81 -26.19
N ASN A 148 -37.09 -6.71 -25.69
CA ASN A 148 -35.99 -5.87 -26.20
C ASN A 148 -35.88 -4.39 -25.73
N LYS A 149 -34.78 -4.02 -25.05
CA LYS A 149 -33.63 -3.27 -25.63
C LYS A 149 -32.51 -3.02 -24.60
N LYS A 150 -31.28 -3.27 -25.05
CA LYS A 150 -29.98 -2.99 -24.42
C LYS A 150 -29.71 -1.51 -24.16
N THR A 151 -28.83 -1.20 -23.22
CA THR A 151 -27.61 -0.41 -23.48
C THR A 151 -26.46 -0.97 -22.65
N ASP A 152 -25.45 -1.42 -23.39
CA ASP A 152 -24.11 -1.82 -22.95
C ASP A 152 -23.32 -0.53 -22.63
N ASP A 153 -22.59 -0.47 -21.52
CA ASP A 153 -21.55 0.55 -21.24
C ASP A 153 -20.41 -0.14 -20.48
N ASP A 154 -19.62 -0.94 -21.20
CA ASP A 154 -18.42 -1.62 -20.67
C ASP A 154 -17.24 -1.54 -21.67
N ASP A 155 -17.19 -0.51 -22.51
CA ASP A 155 -16.07 -0.27 -23.43
C ASP A 155 -15.65 1.20 -23.40
N ASN A 156 -14.93 1.64 -22.36
CA ASN A 156 -14.18 2.90 -22.41
C ASN A 156 -12.97 2.91 -21.45
N PHE A 157 -11.96 2.10 -21.73
CA PHE A 157 -10.64 2.22 -21.09
C PHE A 157 -9.47 2.12 -22.08
N ASP A 158 -9.65 1.44 -23.23
CA ASP A 158 -8.56 1.24 -24.20
C ASP A 158 -8.33 2.43 -25.17
N GLU A 159 -9.26 3.38 -25.31
CA GLU A 159 -9.06 4.57 -26.17
C GLU A 159 -8.16 5.64 -25.50
N PHE A 160 -7.91 5.53 -24.19
CA PHE A 160 -7.09 6.50 -23.46
C PHE A 160 -5.57 6.26 -23.59
N LEU A 161 -5.14 5.09 -24.11
CA LEU A 161 -3.72 4.69 -24.12
C LEU A 161 -3.01 4.86 -25.48
N GLU A 162 -3.72 5.09 -26.58
CA GLU A 162 -3.10 5.24 -27.91
C GLU A 162 -2.51 6.63 -28.18
N GLY A 163 -2.62 7.59 -27.26
CA GLY A 163 -2.17 8.97 -27.45
C GLY A 163 -0.88 9.38 -26.73
N MET A 164 -0.23 8.50 -25.93
CA MET A 164 0.81 8.91 -24.97
C MET A 164 2.26 8.58 -25.35
N PHE A 165 2.53 7.98 -26.52
CA PHE A 165 3.89 7.66 -26.96
C PHE A 165 4.18 8.24 -28.35
N PRO A 166 4.96 9.34 -28.44
CA PRO A 166 5.70 9.74 -29.64
C PRO A 166 6.88 8.79 -29.94
#